data_AF-A0A840EIY3-F1
#
_entry.id   AF-A0A840EIY3-F1
#
_cell.length_a   1.000
_cell.length_b   1.000
_cell.length_c   1.000
_cell.angle_alpha   90.00
_cell.angle_beta   90.00
_cell.angle_gamma   90.00
#
_symmetry.space_group_name_H-M   'P 1'
#
loop_
_entity.id
_entity.type
_entity.pdbx_description
1 polymer ?
#
loop_
_entity_poly.entity_id
_entity_poly.type
_entity_poly.pdbx_seq_one_letter_code
_entity_poly.pdbx_strand_id
1 'polypeptide(L)'
;MKSTIIFILSIFFTASTYSQTYKFSKLTILANVETQNGTSNRVLDTKYGSYKIEFEYPSDPQIKKLFTVLEPGKDYNPNYYALIEDSGYVEKGSTIFQKSIYYDTQSSGPVQILTANDKSIIVIFKKDGKILEYKK
;
A
#
# COMPACT_ATOMS: atom_id res chain seq x y z
N MET A 1 -16.58 -47.52 -38.69
CA MET A 1 -15.92 -46.21 -38.87
C MET A 1 -15.84 -45.55 -37.50
N LYS A 2 -14.63 -45.32 -36.98
CA LYS A 2 -14.40 -44.76 -35.64
C LYS A 2 -14.41 -43.23 -35.75
N SER A 3 -15.43 -42.55 -35.27
CA SER A 3 -15.43 -41.09 -35.19
C SER A 3 -14.80 -40.65 -33.87
N THR A 4 -13.53 -40.24 -33.93
CA THR A 4 -12.87 -39.58 -32.81
C THR A 4 -13.36 -38.14 -32.77
N ILE A 5 -14.22 -37.81 -31.80
CA ILE A 5 -14.60 -36.43 -31.51
C ILE A 5 -13.45 -35.82 -30.71
N ILE A 6 -12.72 -34.89 -31.34
CA ILE A 6 -11.68 -34.10 -30.69
C ILE A 6 -12.38 -33.02 -29.87
N PHE A 7 -12.34 -33.16 -28.55
CA PHE A 7 -12.78 -32.14 -27.61
C PHE A 7 -11.67 -31.07 -27.53
N ILE A 8 -11.83 -29.96 -28.24
CA ILE A 8 -10.93 -28.81 -28.12
C ILE A 8 -11.32 -28.10 -26.82
N LEU A 9 -10.59 -28.39 -25.73
CA LEU A 9 -10.72 -27.71 -24.45
C LEU A 9 -10.07 -26.32 -24.57
N SER A 10 -10.88 -25.30 -24.87
CA SER A 10 -10.47 -23.90 -24.81
C SER A 10 -10.29 -23.47 -23.36
N ILE A 11 -9.10 -23.70 -22.79
CA ILE A 11 -8.72 -23.17 -21.49
C ILE A 11 -8.48 -21.67 -21.67
N PHE A 12 -9.52 -20.86 -21.46
CA PHE A 12 -9.35 -19.43 -21.24
C PHE A 12 -8.59 -19.24 -19.93
N PHE A 13 -7.29 -18.91 -20.01
CA PHE A 13 -6.54 -18.39 -18.89
C PHE A 13 -7.08 -17.00 -18.54
N THR A 14 -8.10 -16.92 -17.69
CA THR A 14 -8.46 -15.67 -17.04
C THR A 14 -7.36 -15.35 -16.03
N ALA A 15 -6.51 -14.38 -16.35
CA ALA A 15 -5.58 -13.81 -15.39
C ALA A 15 -6.40 -13.00 -14.37
N SER A 16 -6.81 -13.64 -13.28
CA SER A 16 -7.59 -13.00 -12.23
C SER A 16 -6.68 -12.06 -11.43
N THR A 17 -6.84 -10.76 -11.64
CA THR A 17 -6.27 -9.73 -10.76
C THR A 17 -7.07 -9.71 -9.46
N TYR A 18 -6.39 -9.93 -8.34
CA TYR A 18 -7.02 -9.88 -7.03
C TYR A 18 -6.81 -8.49 -6.42
N SER A 19 -7.90 -7.84 -6.02
CA SER A 19 -7.87 -6.51 -5.40
C SER A 19 -8.56 -6.51 -4.04
N GLN A 20 -7.99 -5.77 -3.08
CA GLN A 20 -8.55 -5.54 -1.74
C GLN A 20 -8.53 -4.05 -1.39
N THR A 21 -9.68 -3.49 -1.02
CA THR A 21 -9.80 -2.09 -0.61
C THR A 21 -9.95 -1.96 0.92
N TYR A 22 -9.12 -1.13 1.53
CA TYR A 22 -9.19 -0.76 2.95
C TYR A 22 -9.62 0.69 3.11
N LYS A 23 -10.56 0.95 4.02
CA LYS A 23 -11.09 2.30 4.28
C LYS A 23 -10.51 2.87 5.56
N PHE A 24 -10.22 4.16 5.55
CA PHE A 24 -9.66 4.90 6.67
C PHE A 24 -10.43 6.22 6.84
N SER A 25 -10.67 6.64 8.08
CA SER A 25 -11.39 7.88 8.39
C SER A 25 -10.47 9.05 8.72
N LYS A 26 -9.19 8.77 9.04
CA LYS A 26 -8.21 9.75 9.52
C LYS A 26 -6.87 9.61 8.81
N LEU A 27 -6.30 10.74 8.40
CA LEU A 27 -4.92 10.90 7.95
C LEU A 27 -4.18 11.84 8.91
N THR A 28 -3.15 11.36 9.57
CA THR A 28 -2.21 12.19 10.34
C THR A 28 -0.95 12.41 9.50
N ILE A 29 -0.54 13.66 9.32
CA ILE A 29 0.73 14.01 8.66
C ILE A 29 1.73 14.38 9.75
N LEU A 30 2.82 13.64 9.83
CA LEU A 30 3.92 13.92 10.75
C LEU A 30 5.18 14.30 9.97
N ALA A 31 6.08 15.00 10.65
CA ALA A 31 7.45 15.18 10.22
C ALA A 31 8.40 14.74 11.31
N ASN A 32 9.53 14.22 10.87
CA ASN A 32 10.68 13.99 11.72
C ASN A 32 11.41 15.34 11.89
N VAL A 33 11.54 15.81 13.13
CA VAL A 33 12.14 17.10 13.47
C VAL A 33 13.36 16.89 14.37
N GLU A 34 14.42 17.60 14.06
CA GLU A 34 15.58 17.71 14.94
C GLU A 34 15.28 18.70 16.06
N THR A 35 15.49 18.26 17.30
CA THR A 35 15.34 19.09 18.49
C THR A 35 16.65 19.11 19.26
N GLN A 36 16.78 20.01 20.24
CA GLN A 36 17.95 20.04 21.12
C GLN A 36 18.16 18.73 21.89
N ASN A 37 17.12 17.88 22.01
CA ASN A 37 17.16 16.59 22.69
C ASN A 37 17.21 15.40 21.71
N GLY A 38 17.54 15.66 20.43
CA GLY A 38 17.57 14.68 19.36
C GLY A 38 16.31 14.68 18.50
N THR A 39 16.15 13.61 17.73
CA THR A 39 15.12 13.48 16.71
C THR A 39 13.75 13.09 17.30
N SER A 40 12.68 13.79 16.91
CA SER A 40 11.31 13.51 17.37
C SER A 40 10.30 13.59 16.22
N ASN A 41 9.18 12.90 16.33
CA ASN A 41 8.08 13.05 15.37
C ASN A 41 7.08 14.11 15.87
N ARG A 42 6.75 15.08 15.03
CA ARG A 42 5.74 16.11 15.33
C ARG A 42 4.60 16.02 14.32
N VAL A 43 3.37 16.16 14.83
CA VAL A 43 2.18 16.27 14.00
C VAL A 43 2.20 17.62 13.32
N LEU A 44 2.18 17.62 11.99
CA LEU A 44 2.02 18.83 11.18
C LEU A 44 0.55 19.11 10.88
N ASP A 45 -0.23 18.07 10.63
CA ASP A 45 -1.63 18.20 10.26
C ASP A 45 -2.42 16.92 10.59
N THR A 46 -3.74 17.05 10.72
CA THR A 46 -4.67 15.94 10.87
C THR A 46 -5.91 16.20 10.04
N LYS A 47 -6.20 15.31 9.10
CA LYS A 47 -7.33 15.39 8.18
C LYS A 47 -8.29 14.23 8.40
N TYR A 48 -9.57 14.51 8.25
CA TYR A 48 -10.64 13.53 8.34
C TYR A 48 -11.34 13.40 6.99
N GLY A 49 -11.71 12.17 6.62
CA GLY A 49 -12.40 11.90 5.37
C GLY A 49 -12.38 10.43 5.00
N SER A 50 -13.11 10.07 3.95
CA SER A 50 -13.22 8.69 3.47
C SER A 50 -12.04 8.29 2.58
N TYR A 51 -10.86 8.12 3.17
CA TYR A 51 -9.68 7.61 2.45
C TYR A 51 -9.84 6.14 2.12
N LYS A 52 -9.34 5.71 0.96
CA LYS A 52 -9.27 4.30 0.57
C LYS A 52 -7.85 3.93 0.16
N ILE A 53 -7.41 2.73 0.51
CA ILE A 53 -6.15 2.15 0.02
C ILE A 53 -6.48 0.83 -0.65
N GLU A 54 -6.19 0.74 -1.94
CA GLU A 54 -6.51 -0.40 -2.78
C GLU A 54 -5.24 -1.18 -3.07
N PHE A 55 -5.18 -2.43 -2.62
CA PHE A 55 -4.07 -3.34 -2.91
C PHE A 55 -4.43 -4.24 -4.07
N GLU A 56 -3.53 -4.37 -5.03
CA GLU A 56 -3.72 -5.18 -6.21
C GLU A 56 -2.58 -6.19 -6.37
N TYR A 57 -2.94 -7.38 -6.82
CA TYR A 57 -2.01 -8.40 -7.30
C TYR A 57 -2.16 -8.47 -8.81
N PRO A 58 -1.35 -7.71 -9.57
CA PRO A 58 -1.45 -7.70 -11.01
C PRO A 58 -1.06 -9.06 -11.59
N SER A 59 -1.55 -9.32 -12.80
CA SER A 59 -1.29 -10.57 -13.52
C SER A 59 0.17 -10.70 -13.98
N ASP A 60 0.91 -9.60 -14.02
CA ASP A 60 2.32 -9.59 -14.38
C ASP A 60 3.15 -10.29 -13.30
N PRO A 61 3.83 -11.41 -13.59
CA PRO A 61 4.62 -12.14 -12.61
C PRO A 61 5.82 -11.34 -12.06
N GLN A 62 6.23 -10.25 -12.73
CA GLN A 62 7.28 -9.37 -12.24
C GLN A 62 6.79 -8.38 -11.17
N ILE A 63 5.49 -8.11 -11.12
CA ILE A 63 4.90 -7.14 -10.19
C ILE A 63 4.14 -7.91 -9.10
N LYS A 64 4.78 -8.08 -7.95
CA LYS A 64 4.24 -8.93 -6.88
C LYS A 64 3.00 -8.34 -6.20
N LYS A 65 2.98 -7.01 -6.03
CA LYS A 65 1.91 -6.30 -5.32
C LYS A 65 1.99 -4.81 -5.58
N LEU A 66 0.86 -4.19 -5.85
CA LEU A 66 0.71 -2.74 -5.94
C LEU A 66 -0.25 -2.26 -4.85
N PHE A 67 -0.16 -0.99 -4.49
CA PHE A 67 -1.33 -0.33 -3.91
C PHE A 67 -1.43 1.14 -4.32
N THR A 68 -2.66 1.64 -4.27
CA THR A 68 -3.02 3.01 -4.61
C THR A 68 -3.72 3.66 -3.43
N VAL A 69 -3.42 4.93 -3.17
CA VAL A 69 -4.12 5.73 -2.15
C VAL A 69 -5.12 6.64 -2.84
N LEU A 70 -6.39 6.55 -2.44
CA LEU A 70 -7.47 7.40 -2.89
C LEU A 70 -7.90 8.35 -1.78
N GLU A 71 -7.84 9.64 -2.09
CA GLU A 71 -8.28 10.70 -1.20
C GLU A 71 -9.82 10.86 -1.21
N PRO A 72 -10.41 11.52 -0.19
CA PRO A 72 -11.85 11.76 -0.15
C PRO A 72 -12.34 12.47 -1.42
N GLY A 73 -13.36 11.91 -2.06
CA GLY A 73 -13.91 12.44 -3.31
C GLY A 73 -13.10 12.13 -4.57
N LYS A 74 -12.04 11.32 -4.47
CA LYS A 74 -11.28 10.81 -5.63
C LYS A 74 -11.54 9.31 -5.78
N ASP A 75 -11.93 8.91 -6.99
CA ASP A 75 -12.12 7.51 -7.36
C ASP A 75 -10.97 6.94 -8.20
N TYR A 76 -9.98 7.77 -8.52
CA TYR A 76 -8.79 7.37 -9.26
C TYR A 76 -7.57 8.14 -8.81
N ASN A 77 -6.43 7.46 -8.74
CA ASN A 77 -5.11 8.07 -8.59
C ASN A 77 -4.14 7.35 -9.53
N PRO A 78 -3.52 8.06 -10.49
CA PRO A 78 -2.56 7.45 -11.41
C PRO A 78 -1.24 7.06 -10.71
N ASN A 79 -0.98 7.57 -9.50
CA ASN A 79 0.20 7.23 -8.73
C ASN A 79 -0.08 6.02 -7.86
N TYR A 80 0.79 5.03 -7.97
CA TYR A 80 0.77 3.80 -7.19
C TYR A 80 2.12 3.52 -6.54
N TYR A 81 2.09 2.59 -5.61
CA TYR A 81 3.24 2.05 -4.90
C TYR A 81 3.46 0.62 -5.34
N ALA A 82 4.63 0.30 -5.88
CA ALA A 82 4.98 -1.05 -6.32
C ALA A 82 5.90 -1.76 -5.32
N LEU A 83 5.52 -2.94 -4.84
CA LEU A 83 6.32 -3.69 -3.87
C LEU A 83 7.68 -4.03 -4.46
N ILE A 84 8.74 -3.59 -3.77
CA ILE A 84 10.12 -3.99 -4.07
C ILE A 84 10.46 -5.22 -3.22
N GLU A 85 10.26 -5.11 -1.90
CA GLU A 85 10.60 -6.17 -0.95
C GLU A 85 9.74 -6.14 0.31
N ASP A 86 9.57 -7.31 0.91
CA ASP A 86 9.06 -7.46 2.26
C ASP A 86 10.25 -7.60 3.22
N SER A 87 10.31 -6.73 4.22
CA SER A 87 11.45 -6.59 5.13
C SER A 87 11.11 -7.08 6.56
N GLY A 88 10.15 -8.01 6.68
CA GLY A 88 9.74 -8.65 7.92
C GLY A 88 8.70 -7.87 8.73
N TYR A 89 8.81 -7.94 10.07
CA TYR A 89 7.88 -7.32 11.00
C TYR A 89 8.60 -6.38 11.96
N VAL A 90 7.88 -5.36 12.44
CA VAL A 90 8.34 -4.45 13.49
C VAL A 90 7.22 -4.17 14.46
N GLU A 91 7.54 -4.10 15.74
CA GLU A 91 6.62 -3.70 16.79
C GLU A 91 6.80 -2.21 17.09
N LYS A 92 5.68 -1.48 17.18
CA LYS A 92 5.66 -0.08 17.63
C LYS A 92 4.52 0.10 18.62
N GLY A 93 4.85 0.47 19.86
CA GLY A 93 3.88 0.43 20.95
C GLY A 93 3.42 -1.02 21.16
N SER A 94 2.11 -1.25 21.10
CA SER A 94 1.49 -2.57 21.21
C SER A 94 1.01 -3.14 19.86
N THR A 95 1.44 -2.55 18.74
CA THR A 95 0.99 -2.95 17.40
C THR A 95 2.14 -3.54 16.59
N ILE A 96 1.89 -4.72 16.01
CA ILE A 96 2.81 -5.39 15.09
C ILE A 96 2.48 -4.96 13.66
N PHE A 97 3.50 -4.50 12.94
CA PHE A 97 3.42 -4.07 11.56
C PHE A 97 4.25 -4.99 10.66
N GLN A 98 3.68 -5.38 9.52
CA GLN A 98 4.49 -5.82 8.38
C GLN A 98 5.24 -4.60 7.83
N LYS A 99 6.57 -4.74 7.69
CA LYS A 99 7.45 -3.74 7.11
C LYS A 99 7.82 -4.14 5.69
N SER A 100 7.61 -3.24 4.75
CA SER A 100 7.91 -3.47 3.33
C SER A 100 8.47 -2.20 2.70
N ILE A 101 9.23 -2.37 1.61
CA ILE A 101 9.70 -1.27 0.77
C ILE A 101 8.92 -1.29 -0.54
N TYR A 102 8.38 -0.13 -0.91
CA TYR A 102 7.67 0.08 -2.16
C TYR A 102 8.35 1.17 -2.99
N TYR A 103 8.29 1.07 -4.31
CA TYR A 103 8.60 2.15 -5.23
C TYR A 103 7.39 3.07 -5.35
N ASP A 104 7.53 4.34 -4.95
CA ASP A 104 6.52 5.37 -5.14
C ASP A 104 6.69 6.03 -6.51
N THR A 105 5.72 5.83 -7.39
CA THR A 105 5.73 6.39 -8.75
C THR A 105 5.64 7.92 -8.79
N GLN A 106 5.08 8.54 -7.74
CA GLN A 106 4.97 10.00 -7.68
C GLN A 106 6.32 10.65 -7.37
N SER A 107 7.09 10.07 -6.43
CA SER A 107 8.39 10.60 -6.00
C SER A 107 9.58 9.92 -6.69
N SER A 108 9.31 8.95 -7.56
CA SER A 108 10.29 8.16 -8.31
C SER A 108 11.37 7.54 -7.42
N GLY A 109 10.96 6.92 -6.32
CA GLY A 109 11.92 6.36 -5.36
C GLY A 109 11.32 5.39 -4.34
N PRO A 110 12.19 4.68 -3.60
CA PRO A 110 11.75 3.76 -2.57
C PRO A 110 11.17 4.52 -1.37
N VAL A 111 10.10 3.99 -0.80
CA VAL A 111 9.49 4.42 0.45
C VAL A 111 9.31 3.20 1.37
N GLN A 112 9.49 3.41 2.66
CA GLN A 112 9.17 2.37 3.64
C GLN A 112 7.69 2.47 4.01
N ILE A 113 7.05 1.32 4.15
CA ILE A 113 5.64 1.24 4.50
C ILE A 113 5.46 0.22 5.62
N LEU A 114 4.69 0.63 6.62
CA LEU A 114 4.26 -0.22 7.73
C LEU A 114 2.77 -0.46 7.62
N THR A 115 2.37 -1.72 7.62
CA THR A 115 0.96 -2.11 7.59
C THR A 115 0.66 -2.95 8.82
N ALA A 116 -0.25 -2.48 9.69
CA ALA A 116 -0.66 -3.25 10.86
C ALA A 116 -1.26 -4.60 10.41
N ASN A 117 -1.09 -5.65 11.21
CA ASN A 117 -1.57 -6.99 10.84
C ASN A 117 -3.08 -7.05 10.57
N ASP A 118 -3.88 -6.31 11.34
CA ASP A 118 -5.33 -6.16 11.20
C ASP A 118 -5.76 -5.11 10.14
N LYS A 119 -4.77 -4.50 9.47
CA LYS A 119 -4.93 -3.45 8.46
C LYS A 119 -5.70 -2.24 8.98
N SER A 120 -5.67 -1.98 10.30
CA SER A 120 -6.30 -0.79 10.89
C SER A 120 -5.44 0.46 10.76
N ILE A 121 -4.13 0.29 10.57
CA ILE A 121 -3.16 1.37 10.42
C ILE A 121 -2.23 1.08 9.24
N ILE A 122 -2.03 2.09 8.39
CA ILE A 122 -0.99 2.09 7.35
C ILE A 122 -0.15 3.35 7.51
N VAL A 123 1.18 3.18 7.55
CA VAL A 123 2.14 4.27 7.71
C VAL A 123 3.08 4.29 6.51
N ILE A 124 3.17 5.43 5.83
CA ILE A 124 4.03 5.64 4.66
C ILE A 124 5.11 6.66 5.03
N PHE A 125 6.38 6.25 4.93
CA PHE A 125 7.54 7.10 5.16
C PHE A 125 8.00 7.66 3.82
N LYS A 126 7.64 8.91 3.53
CA LYS A 126 7.95 9.57 2.27
C LYS A 126 9.41 10.05 2.25
N LYS A 127 9.97 10.14 1.05
CA LYS A 127 11.35 10.60 0.82
C LYS A 127 11.59 12.06 1.24
N ASP A 128 10.55 12.88 1.27
CA ASP A 128 10.61 14.29 1.71
C ASP A 128 10.60 14.46 3.24
N GLY A 129 10.72 13.35 4.00
CA GLY A 129 10.72 13.37 5.46
C GLY A 129 9.34 13.39 6.11
N LYS A 130 8.26 13.45 5.32
CA LYS A 130 6.88 13.32 5.83
C LYS A 130 6.54 11.86 6.12
N ILE A 131 5.75 11.68 7.15
CA ILE A 131 5.17 10.39 7.54
C ILE A 131 3.65 10.54 7.43
N LEU A 132 3.03 9.73 6.58
CA LEU A 132 1.58 9.69 6.40
C LEU A 132 1.03 8.49 7.15
N GLU A 133 0.18 8.74 8.14
CA GLU A 133 -0.45 7.69 8.94
C GLU A 133 -1.97 7.67 8.70
N TYR A 134 -2.46 6.60 8.11
CA TYR A 134 -3.88 6.35 7.87
C TYR A 134 -4.44 5.46 8.97
N LYS A 135 -5.57 5.86 9.56
CA LYS A 135 -6.27 5.14 10.65
C LYS A 135 -7.77 5.00 10.35
N LYS A 136 -8.31 3.82 10.64
CA LYS A 136 -9.75 3.52 10.56
C LYS A 136 -10.55 4.46 11.46
#